data_AF-A0A8X7C8S1-F1
#
_entry.id   AF-A0A8X7C8S1-F1
#
_cell.length_a   1.000
_cell.length_b   1.000
_cell.length_c   1.000
_cell.angle_alpha   90.00
_cell.angle_beta   90.00
_cell.angle_gamma   90.00
#
_symmetry.space_group_name_H-M   'P 1'
#
loop_
_entity.id
_entity.type
_entity.pdbx_description
1 polymer ?
#
loop_
_entity_poly.entity_id
_entity_poly.type
_entity_poly.pdbx_seq_one_letter_code
_entity_poly.pdbx_strand_id
1 'polypeptide(L)'
;METYQGIPQDCVLSPTLFSLFISGVEKHVNPSQIGLFADDVILWCSDVNISKMESQLNRSLINIQEFANNRKITFNASKSTVSLFTTNRHLYN
;
A
#
# COMPACT_ATOMS: atom_id res chain seq x y z
N MET A 1 13.93 14.37 -25.78
CA MET A 1 14.02 15.10 -24.50
C MET A 1 13.41 14.19 -23.46
N GLU A 2 14.23 13.31 -22.86
CA GLU A 2 13.75 12.35 -21.86
C GLU A 2 13.50 13.11 -20.56
N THR A 3 12.23 13.25 -20.21
CA THR A 3 11.82 13.77 -18.90
C THR A 3 12.21 12.74 -17.84
N TYR A 4 13.27 13.03 -17.08
CA TYR A 4 13.60 12.32 -15.84
C TYR A 4 12.45 12.51 -14.85
N GLN A 5 11.52 11.57 -14.79
CA GLN A 5 10.50 11.54 -13.73
C GLN A 5 11.17 11.02 -12.46
N GLY A 6 11.60 11.95 -11.60
CA GLY A 6 12.24 11.62 -10.33
C GLY A 6 12.80 12.86 -9.63
N ILE A 7 13.04 12.73 -8.32
CA ILE A 7 13.74 13.73 -7.53
C ILE A 7 15.23 13.31 -7.49
N PRO A 8 16.20 14.24 -7.54
CA PRO A 8 17.60 13.90 -7.37
C PRO A 8 17.83 13.05 -6.10
N GLN A 9 18.53 11.94 -6.26
CA GLN A 9 19.05 11.18 -5.13
C GLN A 9 19.98 12.10 -4.32
N ASP A 10 19.96 11.99 -2.99
CA ASP A 10 20.67 12.85 -2.02
C ASP A 10 20.12 14.27 -1.81
N CYS A 11 18.94 14.61 -2.36
CA CYS A 11 18.25 15.83 -1.94
C CYS A 11 17.57 15.64 -0.57
N VAL A 12 17.90 16.51 0.39
CA VAL A 12 17.35 16.50 1.76
C VAL A 12 15.81 16.61 1.77
N LEU A 13 15.23 17.24 0.74
CA LEU A 13 13.79 17.42 0.61
C LEU A 13 13.08 16.23 -0.06
N SER A 14 13.82 15.28 -0.66
CA SER A 14 13.22 14.15 -1.38
C SER A 14 12.21 13.35 -0.54
N PRO A 15 12.49 12.98 0.73
CA PRO A 15 11.53 12.25 1.54
C PRO A 15 10.25 13.05 1.82
N THR A 16 10.38 14.34 2.12
CA THR A 16 9.24 15.22 2.41
C THR A 16 8.36 15.43 1.18
N LEU A 17 8.98 15.66 0.02
CA LEU A 17 8.26 15.80 -1.26
C LEU A 17 7.55 14.51 -1.64
N PHE A 18 8.18 13.35 -1.40
CA PHE A 18 7.53 12.06 -1.60
C PHE A 18 6.34 11.85 -0.65
N SER A 19 6.47 12.18 0.63
CA SER A 19 5.34 12.11 1.60
C SER A 19 4.17 13.00 1.18
N LEU A 20 4.42 14.22 0.69
CA LEU A 20 3.39 15.08 0.13
C LEU A 20 2.78 14.48 -1.15
N PHE A 21 3.61 13.91 -2.01
CA PHE A 21 3.18 13.29 -3.26
C PHE A 21 2.31 12.05 -3.07
N ILE A 22 2.51 11.27 -2.00
CA ILE A 22 1.69 10.08 -1.68
C ILE A 22 0.48 10.41 -0.79
N SER A 23 0.43 11.61 -0.21
CA SER A 23 -0.65 12.02 0.69
C SER A 23 -2.05 11.86 0.07
N GLY A 24 -3.03 11.44 0.87
CA GLY A 24 -4.40 11.20 0.42
C GLY A 24 -4.69 9.75 0.01
N VAL A 25 -3.68 8.87 -0.08
CA VAL A 25 -3.90 7.44 -0.34
C VAL A 25 -4.74 6.80 0.78
N GLU A 26 -4.61 7.29 2.02
CA GLU A 26 -5.36 6.85 3.18
C GLU A 26 -6.88 7.02 3.03
N LYS A 27 -7.33 7.94 2.17
CA LYS A 27 -8.76 8.16 1.90
C LYS A 27 -9.37 7.08 0.98
N HIS A 28 -8.54 6.26 0.33
CA HIS A 28 -8.96 5.28 -0.68
C HIS A 28 -9.06 3.85 -0.12
N VAL A 29 -8.71 3.62 1.14
CA VAL A 29 -8.53 2.25 1.69
C VAL A 29 -9.64 1.75 2.62
N ASN A 30 -10.66 2.53 2.92
CA ASN A 30 -11.77 2.15 3.82
C ASN A 30 -12.51 0.86 3.36
N PRO A 31 -12.67 -0.19 4.19
CA PRO A 31 -12.46 -0.31 5.65
C PRO A 31 -11.06 -0.78 6.10
N SER A 32 -10.14 -1.02 5.19
CA SER A 32 -8.76 -1.38 5.51
C SER A 32 -7.97 -0.18 6.03
N GLN A 33 -6.86 -0.47 6.70
CA GLN A 33 -5.89 0.50 7.20
C GLN A 33 -4.63 0.46 6.33
N ILE A 34 -4.00 1.62 6.14
CA ILE A 34 -2.75 1.75 5.37
C ILE A 34 -1.67 2.44 6.21
N GLY A 35 -0.44 2.00 6.03
CA GLY A 35 0.76 2.55 6.64
C GLY A 35 1.79 2.81 5.55
N LEU A 36 2.47 3.94 5.64
CA LEU A 36 3.44 4.41 4.66
C LEU A 36 4.72 4.79 5.38
N PHE A 37 5.86 4.32 4.87
CA PHE A 37 7.16 4.74 5.34
C PHE A 37 8.14 4.75 4.18
N ALA A 38 8.62 5.95 3.80
CA ALA A 38 9.37 6.12 2.56
C ALA A 38 8.62 5.45 1.38
N ASP A 39 9.28 4.57 0.63
CA ASP A 39 8.71 3.79 -0.48
C ASP A 39 7.95 2.52 -0.05
N ASP A 40 8.01 2.14 1.23
CA ASP A 40 7.30 0.98 1.76
C ASP A 40 5.84 1.30 2.11
N VAL A 41 4.94 0.38 1.74
CA VAL A 41 3.50 0.47 1.97
C VAL A 41 3.00 -0.83 2.59
N ILE A 42 2.22 -0.72 3.66
CA ILE A 42 1.54 -1.84 4.31
C ILE A 42 0.04 -1.59 4.29
N LEU A 43 -0.73 -2.60 3.89
CA LEU A 43 -2.20 -2.59 3.89
C LEU A 43 -2.70 -3.75 4.75
N TRP A 44 -3.56 -3.48 5.72
CA TRP A 44 -4.09 -4.52 6.59
C TRP A 44 -5.55 -4.27 6.98
N CYS A 45 -6.23 -5.33 7.41
CA CYS A 45 -7.55 -5.29 8.01
C CYS A 45 -7.64 -6.36 9.10
N SER A 46 -8.75 -6.41 9.82
CA SER A 46 -8.98 -7.43 10.85
C SER A 46 -10.44 -7.82 10.87
N ASP A 47 -10.70 -9.12 10.80
CA ASP A 47 -12.04 -9.70 10.89
C ASP A 47 -11.93 -11.13 11.44
N VAL A 48 -13.04 -11.69 11.92
CA VAL A 48 -13.11 -13.10 12.33
C VAL A 48 -13.18 -14.04 11.12
N ASN A 49 -13.59 -13.52 9.96
CA ASN A 49 -13.72 -14.27 8.72
C ASN A 49 -12.60 -13.92 7.73
N ILE A 50 -11.73 -14.89 7.44
CA ILE A 50 -10.60 -14.74 6.51
C ILE A 50 -11.05 -14.35 5.10
N SER A 51 -12.11 -14.95 4.57
CA SER A 51 -12.64 -14.61 3.24
C SER A 51 -13.15 -13.17 3.18
N LYS A 52 -13.69 -12.66 4.29
CA LYS A 52 -14.09 -11.25 4.39
C LYS A 52 -12.86 -10.33 4.44
N MET A 53 -11.80 -10.70 5.16
CA MET A 53 -10.54 -9.97 5.16
C MET A 53 -9.93 -9.90 3.75
N GLU A 54 -9.86 -11.04 3.07
CA GLU A 54 -9.36 -11.13 1.70
C GLU A 54 -10.16 -10.23 0.75
N SER A 55 -11.50 -10.30 0.81
CA SER A 55 -12.36 -9.46 -0.02
C SER A 55 -12.15 -7.95 0.26
N GLN A 56 -11.98 -7.57 1.52
CA GLN A 56 -11.70 -6.18 1.91
C GLN A 56 -10.33 -5.71 1.41
N LEU A 57 -9.28 -6.50 1.63
CA LEU A 57 -7.93 -6.17 1.21
C LEU A 57 -7.83 -6.06 -0.32
N ASN A 58 -8.41 -7.00 -1.05
CA ASN A 58 -8.43 -6.96 -2.51
C ASN A 58 -9.18 -5.73 -3.04
N ARG A 59 -10.29 -5.34 -2.40
CA ARG A 59 -11.02 -4.12 -2.77
C ARG A 59 -10.18 -2.86 -2.50
N SER A 60 -9.51 -2.79 -1.36
CA SER A 60 -8.60 -1.69 -1.05
C SER A 60 -7.38 -1.65 -1.98
N LEU A 61 -6.85 -2.81 -2.39
CA LEU A 61 -5.75 -2.91 -3.37
C LEU A 61 -6.16 -2.33 -4.73
N ILE A 62 -7.38 -2.61 -5.21
CA ILE A 62 -7.89 -2.04 -6.47
C ILE A 62 -7.92 -0.50 -6.38
N ASN A 63 -8.43 0.05 -5.28
CA ASN A 63 -8.50 1.50 -5.09
C ASN A 63 -7.10 2.14 -5.02
N ILE A 64 -6.16 1.50 -4.32
CA ILE A 64 -4.76 1.93 -4.25
C ILE A 64 -4.10 1.88 -5.63
N GLN A 65 -4.38 0.84 -6.42
CA GLN A 65 -3.86 0.71 -7.78
C GLN A 65 -4.37 1.84 -8.69
N GLU A 66 -5.65 2.19 -8.59
CA GLU A 66 -6.22 3.32 -9.33
C GLU A 66 -5.56 4.65 -8.93
N PHE A 67 -5.43 4.88 -7.62
CA PHE A 67 -4.71 6.04 -7.09
C PHE A 67 -3.26 6.12 -7.61
N ALA A 68 -2.55 4.99 -7.61
CA ALA A 68 -1.18 4.90 -8.10
C ALA A 68 -1.10 5.17 -9.61
N ASN A 69 -2.02 4.61 -10.40
CA ASN A 69 -2.09 4.87 -11.84
C ASN A 69 -2.29 6.36 -12.13
N ASN A 70 -3.19 7.02 -11.40
CA ASN A 70 -3.43 8.47 -11.52
C ASN A 70 -2.20 9.31 -11.17
N ARG A 71 -1.33 8.79 -10.29
CA ARG A 71 -0.06 9.44 -9.87
C ARG A 71 1.17 8.86 -10.57
N LYS A 72 1.01 7.97 -11.56
CA LYS A 72 2.13 7.30 -12.26
C LYS A 72 3.11 6.59 -11.30
N ILE A 73 2.58 6.01 -10.22
CA ILE A 73 3.30 5.14 -9.28
C ILE A 73 3.09 3.69 -9.73
N THR A 74 4.11 2.86 -9.58
CA THR A 74 4.02 1.42 -9.86
C THR A 74 4.40 0.63 -8.63
N PHE A 75 3.48 -0.19 -8.13
CA PHE A 75 3.77 -1.14 -7.06
C PHE A 75 4.46 -2.38 -7.61
N ASN A 76 5.42 -2.90 -6.86
CA ASN A 76 6.17 -4.09 -7.25
C ASN A 76 5.48 -5.37 -6.73
N ALA A 77 4.54 -5.90 -7.52
CA ALA A 77 3.79 -7.09 -7.14
C ALA A 77 4.67 -8.33 -6.86
N SER A 78 5.84 -8.47 -7.51
CA SER A 78 6.73 -9.62 -7.30
C SER A 78 7.52 -9.53 -5.99
N LYS A 79 7.64 -8.34 -5.41
CA LYS A 79 8.26 -8.11 -4.10
C LYS A 79 7.23 -7.98 -2.96
N SER A 80 5.96 -7.77 -3.28
CA SER A 80 4.88 -7.71 -2.31
C SER A 80 4.61 -9.08 -1.69
N THR A 81 4.32 -9.10 -0.39
CA THR A 81 3.98 -10.33 0.35
C THR A 81 2.70 -10.12 1.15
N VAL A 82 2.03 -11.23 1.49
CA VAL A 82 0.82 -11.25 2.32
C VAL A 82 1.11 -12.11 3.55
N SER A 83 0.64 -11.65 4.71
CA SER A 83 0.79 -12.36 5.98
C SER A 83 -0.52 -12.33 6.76
N LEU A 84 -0.90 -13.48 7.33
CA LEU A 84 -2.07 -13.63 8.20
C LEU A 84 -1.62 -13.77 9.64
N PHE A 85 -2.13 -12.92 10.52
CA PHE A 85 -1.93 -13.03 11.97
C PHE A 85 -3.21 -13.52 12.62
N THR A 86 -3.13 -14.61 13.38
CA THR A 86 -4.28 -15.19 14.09
C THR A 86 -3.85 -15.78 15.42
N THR A 87 -4.77 -15.75 16.40
CA THR A 87 -4.60 -16.45 17.69
C THR A 87 -5.11 -17.88 17.63
N ASN A 88 -5.86 -18.26 16.58
CA ASN A 88 -6.39 -19.60 16.42
C ASN A 88 -5.31 -20.55 15.90
N ARG A 89 -4.75 -21.34 16.82
CA ARG A 89 -3.68 -22.31 16.54
C ARG A 89 -4.12 -23.49 15.67
N HIS A 90 -5.42 -23.71 15.49
CA HIS A 90 -5.94 -24.82 14.68
C HIS A 90 -6.04 -24.51 13.20
N LEU A 91 -5.85 -23.26 12.76
CA LEU A 91 -5.90 -22.88 11.34
C LEU A 91 -4.74 -23.45 10.50
N TYR A 92 -3.68 -23.95 11.14
CA TYR A 92 -2.48 -24.46 10.48
C TYR A 92 -2.29 -25.98 10.62
N ASN A 93 -3.28 -26.68 11.20
CA ASN A 93 -3.33 -28.15 11.28
C ASN A 93 -4.39 -28.68 10.32
#